data_AF-A0A3B8QY63-F1
#
_entry.id   AF-A0A3B8QY63-F1
#
_cell.length_a   1.000
_cell.length_b   1.000
_cell.length_c   1.000
_cell.angle_alpha   90.00
_cell.angle_beta   90.00
_cell.angle_gamma   90.00
#
_symmetry.space_group_name_H-M   'P 1'
#
loop_
_entity.id
_entity.type
_entity.pdbx_description
1 polymer ?
#
loop_
_entity_poly.entity_id
_entity_poly.type
_entity_poly.pdbx_seq_one_letter_code
_entity_poly.pdbx_strand_id
1 'polypeptide(L)'
;MSDPQPTDNLNVIKDWKAGKNARNHKGTLWSDGPILWSQHHKIGHRTEAGVCVIADLDLKVDSSSYELNTQVTLMHIHLAKRFADTVFHQLVCESSPLFMKELPF
;
A
#
# COMPACT_ATOMS: atom_id res chain seq x y z
N MET A 1 0.23 20.35 4.55
CA MET A 1 0.57 19.28 5.51
C MET A 1 2.08 19.19 5.57
N SER A 2 2.68 19.18 6.76
CA SER A 2 4.13 18.97 6.92
C SER A 2 4.49 17.53 6.53
N ASP A 3 5.63 17.32 5.87
CA ASP A 3 6.12 15.98 5.54
C ASP A 3 6.27 15.13 6.82
N PRO A 4 5.87 13.84 6.80
CA PRO A 4 6.01 12.97 7.95
C PRO A 4 7.49 12.76 8.28
N GLN A 5 7.81 12.69 9.58
CA GLN A 5 9.15 12.27 10.01
C GLN A 5 9.39 10.82 9.56
N PRO A 6 10.54 10.50 8.92
CA PRO A 6 10.80 9.14 8.45
C PRO A 6 10.88 8.12 9.59
N THR A 7 10.29 6.93 9.39
CA THR A 7 10.24 5.84 10.38
C THR A 7 10.57 4.47 9.75
N ASP A 8 10.38 3.37 10.46
CA ASP A 8 10.52 2.01 9.91
C ASP A 8 9.24 1.52 9.22
N ASN A 9 9.35 0.41 8.47
CA ASN A 9 8.21 -0.13 7.71
C ASN A 9 7.02 -0.53 8.59
N LEU A 10 7.28 -1.04 9.79
CA LEU A 10 6.25 -1.51 10.70
C LEU A 10 5.43 -0.33 11.23
N ASN A 11 6.11 0.75 11.60
CA ASN A 11 5.48 1.98 12.07
C ASN A 11 4.71 2.68 10.95
N VAL A 12 5.19 2.68 9.70
CA VAL A 12 4.40 3.17 8.56
C VAL A 12 3.06 2.44 8.45
N ILE A 13 3.05 1.11 8.58
CA ILE A 13 1.82 0.32 8.49
C ILE A 13 0.88 0.59 9.68
N LYS A 14 1.42 0.74 10.90
CA LYS A 14 0.62 1.09 12.08
C LYS A 14 0.01 2.49 11.96
N ASP A 15 0.80 3.45 11.50
CA ASP A 15 0.34 4.82 11.28
C ASP A 15 -0.71 4.89 10.16
N TRP A 16 -0.52 4.16 9.06
CA TRP A 16 -1.54 4.00 8.02
C TRP A 16 -2.83 3.40 8.58
N LYS A 17 -2.77 2.33 9.38
CA LYS A 17 -3.97 1.75 10.04
C LYS A 17 -4.71 2.79 10.90
N ALA A 18 -3.96 3.68 11.55
CA ALA A 18 -4.49 4.79 12.32
C ALA A 18 -4.98 5.99 11.46
N GLY A 19 -4.89 5.90 10.13
CA GLY A 19 -5.29 6.97 9.20
C GLY A 19 -4.30 8.12 9.12
N LYS A 20 -3.04 7.90 9.50
CA LYS A 20 -1.99 8.93 9.51
C LYS A 20 -1.11 8.84 8.27
N ASN A 21 -0.55 9.99 7.91
CA ASN A 21 0.52 10.08 6.93
C ASN A 21 1.84 9.59 7.57
N ALA A 22 2.57 8.74 6.86
CA ALA A 22 3.85 8.20 7.31
C ALA A 22 4.73 7.81 6.13
N ARG A 23 6.05 7.81 6.31
CA ARG A 23 7.01 7.39 5.28
C ARG A 23 8.19 6.69 5.94
N ASN A 24 8.70 5.63 5.32
CA ASN A 24 9.87 4.94 5.85
C ASN A 24 11.17 5.71 5.55
N HIS A 25 12.27 5.36 6.22
CA HIS A 25 13.58 5.98 6.00
C HIS A 25 14.05 5.96 4.54
N LYS A 26 13.66 4.95 3.77
CA LYS A 26 14.06 4.78 2.36
C LYS A 26 13.10 5.42 1.37
N GLY A 27 11.99 6.01 1.81
CA GLY A 27 10.92 6.51 0.95
C GLY A 27 10.19 5.44 0.12
N THR A 28 10.48 4.15 0.32
CA THR A 28 9.93 3.03 -0.46
C THR A 28 8.61 2.49 0.08
N LEU A 29 8.20 2.87 1.29
CA LEU A 29 6.89 2.54 1.86
C LEU A 29 6.36 3.80 2.52
N TRP A 30 5.17 4.22 2.14
CA TRP A 30 4.57 5.43 2.67
C TRP A 30 3.05 5.40 2.57
N SER A 31 2.41 6.29 3.30
CA SER A 31 0.96 6.45 3.36
C SER A 31 0.62 7.93 3.38
N ASP A 32 -0.41 8.33 2.65
CA ASP A 32 -1.03 9.66 2.74
C ASP A 32 -2.19 9.70 3.77
N GLY A 33 -2.42 8.59 4.47
CA GLY A 33 -3.52 8.38 5.41
C GLY A 33 -4.52 7.35 4.85
N PRO A 34 -5.22 7.67 3.74
CA PRO A 34 -6.12 6.71 3.09
C PRO A 34 -5.41 5.61 2.31
N ILE A 35 -4.31 5.89 1.63
CA ILE A 35 -3.67 4.94 0.70
C ILE A 35 -2.31 4.52 1.24
N LEU A 36 -2.02 3.22 1.20
CA LEU A 36 -0.70 2.68 1.46
C LEU A 36 0.01 2.39 0.13
N TRP A 37 1.19 2.96 -0.01
CA TRP A 37 2.01 2.91 -1.21
C TRP A 37 3.33 2.19 -0.95
N SER A 38 3.69 1.24 -1.79
CA SER A 38 5.04 0.69 -1.88
C SER A 38 5.69 1.17 -3.16
N GLN A 39 6.78 1.93 -3.04
CA GLN A 39 7.41 2.68 -4.12
C GLN A 39 6.37 3.66 -4.70
N HIS A 40 5.84 3.36 -5.88
CA HIS A 40 4.77 4.12 -6.55
C HIS A 40 3.50 3.28 -6.78
N HIS A 41 3.40 2.12 -6.13
CA HIS A 41 2.29 1.19 -6.30
C HIS A 41 1.38 1.23 -5.10
N LYS A 42 0.09 1.44 -5.35
CA LYS A 42 -0.95 1.31 -4.34
C LYS A 42 -1.08 -0.15 -3.94
N ILE A 43 -0.77 -0.44 -2.68
CA ILE A 43 -0.85 -1.80 -2.12
C ILE A 43 -1.92 -1.93 -1.03
N GLY A 44 -2.48 -0.81 -0.58
CA GLY A 44 -3.54 -0.81 0.42
C GLY A 44 -4.44 0.42 0.35
N HIS A 45 -5.65 0.26 0.88
CA HIS A 45 -6.61 1.33 1.02
C HIS A 45 -7.32 1.24 2.37
N ARG A 46 -7.45 2.38 3.06
CA ARG A 46 -8.20 2.55 4.28
C ARG A 46 -9.47 3.33 3.95
N THR A 47 -10.62 2.70 4.16
CA THR A 47 -11.91 3.34 3.93
C THR A 47 -12.17 4.46 4.95
N GLU A 48 -13.17 5.31 4.69
CA GLU A 48 -13.59 6.33 5.66
C GLU A 48 -14.05 5.73 6.99
N ALA A 49 -14.66 4.54 6.95
CA ALA A 49 -15.04 3.76 8.12
C ALA A 49 -13.83 3.15 8.87
N GLY A 50 -12.62 3.28 8.33
CA GLY A 50 -11.37 2.81 8.93
C GLY A 50 -10.98 1.38 8.62
N VAL A 51 -11.68 0.71 7.69
CA VAL A 51 -11.34 -0.65 7.26
C VAL A 51 -10.10 -0.61 6.39
N CYS A 52 -9.07 -1.35 6.78
CA CYS A 52 -7.80 -1.45 6.06
C CYS A 52 -7.79 -2.68 5.15
N VAL A 53 -7.81 -2.44 3.84
CA VAL A 53 -7.79 -3.46 2.78
C VAL A 53 -6.39 -3.50 2.18
N ILE A 54 -5.76 -4.69 2.14
CA ILE A 54 -4.50 -4.91 1.43
C ILE A 54 -4.73 -5.69 0.14
N ALA A 55 -4.04 -5.27 -0.93
CA ALA A 55 -4.00 -5.99 -2.18
C ALA A 55 -2.98 -7.12 -2.13
N ASP A 56 -3.44 -8.36 -2.30
CA ASP A 56 -2.59 -9.53 -2.49
C ASP A 56 -2.21 -9.68 -3.97
N LEU A 57 -1.23 -8.87 -4.37
CA LEU A 57 -0.77 -8.80 -5.75
C LEU A 57 0.22 -9.93 -6.04
N ASP A 58 -0.06 -10.73 -7.07
CA ASP A 58 0.93 -11.62 -7.68
C ASP A 58 1.77 -10.82 -8.68
N LEU A 59 2.73 -10.07 -8.14
CA LEU A 59 3.67 -9.32 -8.95
C LEU A 59 4.68 -10.28 -9.58
N LYS A 60 4.49 -10.61 -10.85
CA LYS A 60 5.51 -11.31 -11.63
C LYS A 60 6.76 -10.41 -11.72
N VAL A 61 7.92 -11.00 -11.50
CA VAL A 61 9.21 -10.32 -11.66
C VAL A 61 9.41 -10.10 -13.16
N ASP A 62 8.91 -8.98 -13.68
CA ASP A 62 9.31 -8.49 -14.99
C ASP A 62 10.63 -7.74 -14.82
N SER A 63 11.70 -8.29 -15.39
CA SER A 63 13.05 -7.73 -15.34
C SER A 63 13.20 -6.41 -16.12
N SER A 64 12.13 -5.91 -16.77
CA SER A 64 12.19 -4.76 -17.68
C SER A 64 11.90 -3.40 -17.05
N SER A 65 11.29 -3.32 -15.85
CA SER A 65 10.99 -2.03 -15.22
C SER A 65 12.05 -1.66 -14.17
N TYR A 66 12.89 -0.68 -14.49
CA TYR A 66 13.89 -0.08 -13.59
C TYR A 66 13.29 0.50 -12.29
N GLU A 67 11.98 0.71 -12.23
CA GLU A 67 11.27 1.33 -11.09
C GLU A 67 10.60 0.33 -10.14
N LEU A 68 10.48 -0.95 -10.51
CA LEU A 68 9.76 -1.94 -9.72
C LEU A 68 10.73 -2.91 -9.06
N ASN A 69 11.13 -2.63 -7.82
CA ASN A 69 11.68 -3.70 -6.99
C ASN A 69 10.53 -4.60 -6.50
N THR A 70 10.13 -5.57 -7.32
CA THR A 70 9.04 -6.51 -7.06
C THR A 70 9.19 -7.20 -5.70
N GLN A 71 10.42 -7.59 -5.33
CA GLN A 71 10.69 -8.24 -4.05
C GLN A 71 10.38 -7.32 -2.87
N VAL A 72 10.79 -6.05 -2.93
CA VAL A 72 10.50 -5.06 -1.88
C VAL A 72 8.99 -4.86 -1.73
N THR A 73 8.25 -4.72 -2.84
CA THR A 73 6.80 -4.56 -2.78
C THR A 73 6.10 -5.79 -2.20
N LEU A 74 6.50 -6.99 -2.59
CA LEU A 74 5.97 -8.24 -2.01
C LEU A 74 6.27 -8.33 -0.50
N MET A 75 7.47 -7.94 -0.05
CA MET A 75 7.79 -7.88 1.37
C MET A 75 6.90 -6.89 2.14
N HIS A 76 6.66 -5.71 1.57
CA HIS A 76 5.75 -4.72 2.17
C HIS A 76 4.32 -5.25 2.25
N ILE A 77 3.81 -5.88 1.19
CA ILE A 77 2.48 -6.51 1.17
C ILE A 77 2.39 -7.59 2.27
N HIS A 78 3.36 -8.51 2.35
CA HIS A 78 3.36 -9.56 3.36
C HIS A 78 3.39 -9.02 4.80
N LEU A 79 4.13 -7.93 5.03
CA LEU A 79 4.13 -7.27 6.33
C LEU A 79 2.76 -6.63 6.62
N ALA A 80 2.18 -5.93 5.65
CA ALA A 80 0.92 -5.22 5.81
C ALA A 80 -0.29 -6.15 5.99
N LYS A 81 -0.30 -7.32 5.36
CA LYS A 81 -1.33 -8.37 5.57
C LYS A 81 -1.52 -8.74 7.05
N ARG A 82 -0.47 -8.61 7.88
CA ARG A 82 -0.54 -8.91 9.33
C ARG A 82 -1.36 -7.89 10.12
N PHE A 83 -1.61 -6.71 9.56
CA PHE A 83 -2.31 -5.60 10.21
C PHE A 83 -3.60 -5.20 9.48
N ALA A 84 -3.83 -5.74 8.28
CA ALA A 84 -5.02 -5.50 7.49
C ALA A 84 -6.26 -6.12 8.15
N ASP A 85 -7.41 -5.49 7.97
CA ASP A 85 -8.70 -6.04 8.39
C ASP A 85 -9.22 -7.04 7.34
N THR A 86 -8.86 -6.82 6.07
CA THR A 86 -9.13 -7.77 4.99
C THR A 86 -8.06 -7.70 3.90
N VAL A 87 -7.92 -8.80 3.17
CA VAL A 87 -6.97 -8.97 2.08
C VAL A 87 -7.76 -9.32 0.83
N PHE A 88 -7.62 -8.51 -0.20
CA PHE A 88 -8.24 -8.76 -1.50
C PHE A 88 -7.27 -9.51 -2.38
N HIS A 89 -7.75 -10.59 -2.99
CA HIS A 89 -7.03 -11.27 -4.06
C HIS A 89 -6.83 -10.30 -5.24
N GLN A 90 -5.73 -10.42 -5.99
CA GLN A 90 -5.41 -9.55 -7.13
C GLN A 90 -6.59 -9.26 -8.06
N LEU A 91 -7.29 -10.30 -8.54
CA LEU A 91 -8.43 -10.14 -9.45
C LEU A 91 -9.57 -9.29 -8.84
N VAL A 92 -9.76 -9.36 -7.51
CA VAL A 92 -10.75 -8.55 -6.79
C VAL A 92 -10.28 -7.10 -6.72
N CYS A 93 -8.99 -6.86 -6.50
CA CYS A 93 -8.42 -5.50 -6.54
C CYS A 93 -8.61 -4.87 -7.92
N GLU A 94 -8.29 -5.60 -9.00
CA GLU A 94 -8.40 -5.12 -10.38
C GLU A 94 -9.83 -4.73 -10.75
N SER A 95 -10.84 -5.44 -10.21
CA SER A 95 -12.27 -5.14 -10.43
C SER A 95 -12.88 -4.20 -9.40
N SER A 96 -12.15 -3.78 -8.37
CA SER A 96 -12.69 -3.02 -7.24
C SER A 96 -12.52 -1.51 -7.44
N PRO A 97 -13.58 -0.70 -7.24
CA PRO A 97 -13.48 0.77 -7.21
C PRO A 97 -12.45 1.29 -6.19
N LEU A 98 -12.13 0.50 -5.15
CA LEU A 98 -11.14 0.87 -4.16
C LEU A 98 -9.72 0.92 -4.72
N PHE A 99 -9.44 0.26 -5.85
CA PHE A 99 -8.09 0.15 -6.43
C PHE A 99 -8.02 0.59 -7.90
N MET A 100 -9.15 0.81 -8.57
CA MET A 100 -9.18 1.43 -9.89
C MET A 100 -8.70 2.90 -9.85
N LYS A 101 -7.91 3.31 -10.86
CA LYS A 101 -7.79 4.74 -11.19
C LYS A 101 -9.13 5.15 -11.77
N GLU A 102 -9.79 6.12 -11.15
CA GLU A 102 -11.14 6.67 -11.46
C GLU A 102 -11.81 6.10 -12.71
N LEU A 103 -12.94 5.41 -12.53
CA LEU A 103 -13.86 5.17 -13.64
C LEU A 103 -14.45 6.53 -14.06
N PRO A 104 -14.19 7.01 -15.29
CA PRO A 104 -14.99 8.10 -15.83
C PRO A 104 -16.41 7.55 -15.97
N PHE A 105 -17.37 8.20 -15.33
CA PHE A 105 -18.77 8.10 -15.76
C PHE A 105 -18.98 8.98 -16.99
#